data_AF-A0A2G1XZR0-F1
#
_entry.id   AF-A0A2G1XZR0-F1
#
_cell.length_a   1.000
_cell.length_b   1.000
_cell.length_c   1.000
_cell.angle_alpha   90.00
_cell.angle_beta   90.00
_cell.angle_gamma   90.00
#
_symmetry.space_group_name_H-M   'P 1'
#
loop_
_entity.id
_entity.type
_entity.pdbx_description
1 polymer ?
#
loop_
_entity_poly.entity_id
_entity_poly.type
_entity_poly.pdbx_seq_one_letter_code
_entity_poly.pdbx_strand_id
1 'polypeptide(L)'
;MAEQKTKRYLELQMEELKAAHADNIAQNPTTEKKVNPNHNAKNAAIAEMYNDAAEYEADLKGFEDELFLVNKHSFKDIATEMHKAFPKEERDFLAELNTIVELGWTDFVEVQKTHPKEQLELIKATDFTQMIEVFNAKFPDYEGDFEAEARALLAQRWERLINIKKEHIKQELYEINTSGLKAKYVKRVYQKYHGLV
;
A
#
# COMPACT_ATOMS: atom_id res chain seq x y z
N MET A 1 -59.53 13.06 37.83
CA MET A 1 -58.73 12.82 39.06
C MET A 1 -57.89 11.52 39.04
N ALA A 2 -58.15 10.55 38.15
CA ALA A 2 -57.31 9.34 38.03
C ALA A 2 -56.00 9.59 37.26
N GLU A 3 -56.05 10.32 36.13
CA GLU A 3 -54.87 10.56 35.27
C GLU A 3 -53.74 11.37 35.94
N GLN A 4 -54.06 12.33 36.80
CA GLN A 4 -53.05 13.08 37.57
C GLN A 4 -52.32 12.21 38.59
N LYS A 5 -52.99 11.19 39.15
CA LYS A 5 -52.35 10.24 40.08
C LYS A 5 -51.41 9.28 39.34
N THR A 6 -51.78 8.83 38.14
CA THR A 6 -50.94 7.96 37.31
C THR A 6 -49.68 8.68 36.85
N LYS A 7 -49.79 9.95 36.46
CA LYS A 7 -48.64 10.77 36.04
C LYS A 7 -47.62 10.98 37.16
N ARG A 8 -48.11 11.22 38.38
CA ARG A 8 -47.28 11.39 39.58
C ARG A 8 -46.62 10.08 40.04
N TYR A 9 -47.28 8.94 39.83
CA TYR A 9 -46.72 7.62 40.14
C TYR A 9 -45.59 7.24 39.17
N LEU A 10 -45.75 7.53 37.87
CA LEU A 10 -44.72 7.31 36.85
C LEU A 10 -43.49 8.21 37.06
N GLU A 11 -43.69 9.45 37.49
CA GLU A 11 -42.58 10.36 37.84
C GLU A 11 -41.79 9.85 39.04
N LEU A 12 -42.47 9.34 40.09
CA LEU A 12 -41.84 8.73 41.26
C LEU A 12 -41.04 7.46 40.90
N GLN A 13 -41.58 6.59 40.04
CA GLN A 13 -40.87 5.41 39.56
C GLN A 13 -39.63 5.77 38.72
N MET A 14 -39.69 6.84 37.93
CA MET A 14 -38.55 7.35 37.16
C MET A 14 -37.48 7.98 38.05
N GLU A 15 -37.86 8.64 39.13
CA GLU A 15 -36.91 9.17 40.12
C GLU A 15 -36.24 8.06 40.94
N GLU A 16 -36.98 7.02 41.35
CA GLU A 16 -36.41 5.85 42.02
C GLU A 16 -35.46 5.06 41.09
N LEU A 17 -35.80 4.90 39.80
CA LEU A 17 -34.91 4.29 38.81
C LEU A 17 -33.64 5.12 38.58
N LYS A 18 -33.74 6.46 38.57
CA LYS A 18 -32.58 7.35 38.46
C LYS A 18 -31.71 7.31 39.70
N ALA A 19 -32.29 7.23 40.90
CA ALA A 19 -31.55 7.11 42.16
C ALA A 19 -30.82 5.75 42.25
N ALA A 20 -31.51 4.65 41.89
CA ALA A 20 -30.91 3.31 41.84
C ALA A 20 -29.79 3.17 40.80
N HIS A 21 -29.85 3.96 39.71
CA HIS A 21 -28.78 4.05 38.72
C HIS A 21 -27.66 5.02 39.11
N ALA A 22 -27.92 6.04 39.93
CA ALA A 22 -26.90 6.98 40.40
C ALA A 22 -25.96 6.34 41.44
N ASP A 23 -26.48 5.50 42.34
CA ASP A 23 -25.66 4.79 43.34
C ASP A 23 -24.78 3.69 42.73
N ASN A 24 -25.09 3.22 41.52
CA ASN A 24 -24.26 2.23 40.79
C ASN A 24 -23.15 2.84 39.92
N ILE A 25 -23.03 4.18 39.84
CA ILE A 25 -22.00 4.86 39.03
C ILE A 25 -20.75 5.22 39.86
N ALA A 26 -20.81 5.07 41.20
CA ALA A 26 -19.66 5.37 42.08
C ALA A 26 -18.64 4.22 42.21
N GLN A 27 -18.81 3.09 41.51
CA GLN A 27 -17.82 2.02 41.49
C GLN A 27 -17.52 1.60 40.04
N ASN A 28 -16.46 2.19 39.47
CA ASN A 28 -15.76 1.56 38.36
C ASN A 28 -15.33 0.14 38.80
N PRO A 29 -15.59 -0.84 37.95
CA PRO A 29 -14.52 -1.26 37.07
C PRO A 29 -14.93 -1.07 35.62
N THR A 30 -13.98 -0.59 34.83
CA THR A 30 -13.95 -0.73 33.36
C THR A 30 -14.53 -2.07 32.95
N THR A 31 -15.78 -2.07 32.49
CA THR A 31 -16.39 -3.24 31.87
C THR A 31 -15.77 -3.38 30.49
N GLU A 32 -14.69 -4.15 30.42
CA GLU A 32 -14.26 -4.75 29.16
C GLU A 32 -15.47 -5.43 28.53
N LYS A 33 -15.88 -4.95 27.35
CA LYS A 33 -16.92 -5.61 26.56
C LYS A 33 -16.48 -7.06 26.38
N LYS A 34 -17.16 -8.01 27.04
CA LYS A 34 -16.97 -9.44 26.80
C LYS A 34 -17.21 -9.71 25.32
N VAL A 35 -16.11 -9.81 24.55
CA VAL A 35 -16.15 -10.19 23.15
C VAL A 35 -16.65 -11.63 23.12
N ASN A 36 -17.85 -11.83 22.57
CA ASN A 36 -18.41 -13.16 22.44
C ASN A 36 -17.48 -13.97 21.51
N PRO A 37 -16.82 -15.05 21.98
CA PRO A 37 -15.76 -15.72 21.23
C PRO A 37 -16.26 -16.27 19.89
N ASN A 38 -17.54 -16.61 19.81
CA ASN A 38 -18.18 -17.08 18.58
C ASN A 38 -18.34 -15.97 17.51
N HIS A 39 -18.46 -14.72 17.94
CA HIS A 39 -18.49 -13.55 17.05
C HIS A 39 -17.09 -13.18 16.56
N ASN A 40 -16.06 -13.49 17.37
CA ASN A 40 -14.66 -13.34 16.99
C ASN A 40 -14.27 -14.36 15.90
N ALA A 41 -14.68 -15.62 16.03
CA ALA A 41 -14.39 -16.66 15.04
C ALA A 41 -15.04 -16.37 13.66
N LYS A 42 -16.29 -15.89 13.63
CA LYS A 42 -16.95 -15.49 12.38
C LYS A 42 -16.30 -14.25 11.74
N ASN A 43 -15.88 -13.29 12.56
CA ASN A 43 -15.18 -12.11 12.06
C ASN A 43 -13.78 -12.45 11.56
N ALA A 44 -13.09 -13.41 12.18
CA ALA A 44 -11.80 -13.90 11.73
C ALA A 44 -11.91 -14.55 10.34
N ALA A 45 -12.88 -15.44 10.13
CA ALA A 45 -13.09 -16.07 8.82
C ALA A 45 -13.46 -15.05 7.72
N ILE A 46 -14.26 -14.03 8.06
CA ILE A 46 -14.57 -12.95 7.10
C ILE A 46 -13.34 -12.07 6.85
N ALA A 47 -12.53 -11.77 7.87
CA ALA A 47 -11.31 -11.00 7.72
C ALA A 47 -10.28 -11.73 6.84
N GLU A 48 -10.17 -13.04 6.98
CA GLU A 48 -9.27 -13.89 6.19
C GLU A 48 -9.51 -13.76 4.69
N MET A 49 -10.78 -13.63 4.27
CA MET A 49 -11.14 -13.39 2.86
C MET A 49 -10.60 -12.08 2.29
N TYR A 50 -10.10 -11.16 3.13
CA TYR A 50 -9.49 -9.89 2.70
C TYR A 50 -7.96 -9.89 2.81
N ASN A 51 -7.34 -10.93 3.36
CA ASN A 51 -5.89 -10.93 3.62
C ASN A 51 -5.09 -10.66 2.35
N ASP A 52 -5.38 -11.43 1.28
CA ASP A 52 -4.66 -11.31 0.00
C ASP A 52 -4.87 -9.92 -0.62
N ALA A 53 -6.10 -9.39 -0.59
CA ALA A 53 -6.39 -8.03 -1.03
C ALA A 53 -5.65 -6.97 -0.19
N ALA A 54 -5.52 -7.17 1.11
CA ALA A 54 -4.79 -6.26 2.00
C ALA A 54 -3.28 -6.28 1.76
N GLU A 55 -2.71 -7.47 1.53
CA GLU A 55 -1.30 -7.63 1.14
C GLU A 55 -1.03 -6.92 -0.19
N TYR A 56 -1.89 -7.12 -1.19
CA TYR A 56 -1.76 -6.42 -2.47
C TYR A 56 -1.95 -4.91 -2.36
N GLU A 57 -2.84 -4.42 -1.47
CA GLU A 57 -2.98 -2.98 -1.20
C GLU A 57 -1.72 -2.39 -0.54
N ALA A 58 -1.09 -3.14 0.37
CA ALA A 58 0.16 -2.74 0.99
C ALA A 58 1.30 -2.68 -0.02
N ASP A 59 1.47 -3.73 -0.84
CA ASP A 59 2.45 -3.77 -1.93
C ASP A 59 2.22 -2.64 -2.94
N LEU A 60 0.96 -2.41 -3.33
CA LEU A 60 0.60 -1.35 -4.26
C LEU A 60 1.07 0.01 -3.73
N LYS A 61 0.83 0.28 -2.46
CA LYS A 61 1.28 1.53 -1.84
C LYS A 61 2.80 1.62 -1.82
N GLY A 62 3.49 0.54 -1.48
CA GLY A 62 4.96 0.46 -1.54
C GLY A 62 5.48 0.83 -2.93
N PHE A 63 4.93 0.24 -4.00
CA PHE A 63 5.35 0.56 -5.36
C PHE A 63 4.97 1.97 -5.81
N GLU A 64 3.84 2.53 -5.37
CA GLU A 64 3.47 3.93 -5.64
C GLU A 64 4.44 4.91 -4.95
N ASP A 65 4.84 4.61 -3.71
CA ASP A 65 5.83 5.39 -2.97
C ASP A 65 7.24 5.26 -3.60
N GLU A 66 7.64 4.06 -4.02
CA GLU A 66 8.90 3.83 -4.76
C GLU A 66 8.94 4.61 -6.09
N LEU A 67 7.87 4.53 -6.90
CA LEU A 67 7.76 5.27 -8.16
C LEU A 67 7.84 6.79 -7.94
N PHE A 68 7.24 7.28 -6.85
CA PHE A 68 7.34 8.68 -6.48
C PHE A 68 8.79 9.11 -6.21
N LEU A 69 9.58 8.29 -5.51
CA LEU A 69 11.00 8.57 -5.28
C LEU A 69 11.80 8.56 -6.59
N VAL A 70 11.54 7.57 -7.46
CA VAL A 70 12.15 7.48 -8.79
C VAL A 70 11.89 8.72 -9.62
N ASN A 71 10.73 9.37 -9.50
CA ASN A 71 10.41 10.58 -10.27
C ASN A 71 10.86 11.89 -9.62
N LYS A 72 11.02 11.90 -8.29
CA LYS A 72 11.31 13.13 -7.53
C LYS A 72 12.80 13.44 -7.44
N HIS A 73 13.64 12.43 -7.35
CA HIS A 73 15.06 12.59 -7.02
C HIS A 73 15.96 12.55 -8.26
N SER A 74 17.15 13.14 -8.14
CA SER A 74 18.23 13.05 -9.13
C SER A 74 18.59 11.59 -9.37
N PHE A 75 18.89 11.22 -10.63
CA PHE A 75 19.10 9.83 -11.04
C PHE A 75 20.13 9.09 -10.16
N LYS A 76 21.27 9.74 -9.91
CA LYS A 76 22.35 9.22 -9.06
C LYS A 76 21.96 8.96 -7.60
N ASP A 77 20.96 9.69 -7.10
CA ASP A 77 20.57 9.65 -5.68
C ASP A 77 19.37 8.73 -5.43
N ILE A 78 18.71 8.22 -6.48
CA ILE A 78 17.49 7.38 -6.38
C ILE A 78 17.72 6.21 -5.42
N ALA A 79 18.78 5.42 -5.62
CA ALA A 79 19.06 4.25 -4.79
C ALA A 79 19.23 4.61 -3.30
N THR A 80 19.92 5.73 -3.04
CA THR A 80 20.16 6.21 -1.67
C THR A 80 18.86 6.65 -1.00
N GLU A 81 18.00 7.36 -1.72
CA GLU A 81 16.71 7.83 -1.20
C GLU A 81 15.72 6.67 -1.01
N MET A 82 15.74 5.64 -1.86
CA MET A 82 14.96 4.42 -1.66
C MET A 82 15.40 3.67 -0.39
N HIS A 83 16.70 3.47 -0.17
CA HIS A 83 17.20 2.86 1.07
C HIS A 83 16.80 3.63 2.34
N LYS A 84 16.77 4.97 2.28
CA LYS A 84 16.31 5.80 3.41
C LYS A 84 14.81 5.67 3.66
N ALA A 85 14.01 5.59 2.61
CA ALA A 85 12.55 5.48 2.71
C ALA A 85 12.12 4.08 3.17
N PHE A 86 12.86 3.04 2.79
CA PHE A 86 12.56 1.64 3.07
C PHE A 86 13.69 0.94 3.86
N PRO A 87 14.00 1.39 5.09
CA PRO A 87 15.13 0.89 5.86
C PRO A 87 14.97 -0.55 6.37
N LYS A 88 13.75 -1.11 6.27
CA LYS A 88 13.42 -2.47 6.70
C LYS A 88 13.52 -3.49 5.56
N GLU A 89 13.68 -3.04 4.33
CA GLU A 89 13.81 -3.93 3.18
C GLU A 89 15.28 -4.28 2.99
N GLU A 90 15.59 -5.59 2.97
CA GLU A 90 16.94 -6.10 2.67
C GLU A 90 17.28 -6.06 1.17
N ARG A 91 16.46 -5.36 0.38
CA ARG A 91 16.61 -5.27 -1.08
C ARG A 91 17.80 -4.40 -1.45
N ASP A 92 18.56 -4.86 -2.43
CA ASP A 92 19.62 -4.06 -3.05
C ASP A 92 19.01 -3.22 -4.18
N PHE A 93 18.51 -2.03 -3.81
CA PHE A 93 17.90 -1.11 -4.77
C PHE A 93 18.87 -0.68 -5.86
N LEU A 94 20.17 -0.58 -5.57
CA LEU A 94 21.17 -0.21 -6.57
C LEU A 94 21.29 -1.29 -7.65
N ALA A 95 21.39 -2.56 -7.24
CA ALA A 95 21.45 -3.69 -8.16
C ALA A 95 20.15 -3.83 -8.99
N GLU A 96 18.99 -3.63 -8.35
CA GLU A 96 17.69 -3.66 -9.05
C GLU A 96 17.60 -2.56 -10.12
N LEU A 97 17.91 -1.31 -9.77
CA LEU A 97 17.90 -0.17 -10.68
C LEU A 97 18.83 -0.39 -11.87
N ASN A 98 20.05 -0.87 -11.62
CA ASN A 98 21.01 -1.17 -12.66
C ASN A 98 20.50 -2.26 -13.61
N THR A 99 19.92 -3.33 -13.06
CA THR A 99 19.35 -4.44 -13.85
C THR A 99 18.21 -3.96 -14.74
N ILE A 100 17.34 -3.07 -14.25
CA ILE A 100 16.23 -2.54 -15.03
C ILE A 100 16.75 -1.74 -16.23
N VAL A 101 17.75 -0.88 -16.01
CA VAL A 101 18.33 -0.08 -17.11
C VAL A 101 19.06 -0.98 -18.11
N GLU A 102 19.85 -1.95 -17.65
CA GLU A 102 20.55 -2.90 -18.54
C GLU A 102 19.56 -3.69 -19.42
N LEU A 103 18.48 -4.22 -18.84
CA LEU A 103 17.47 -4.96 -19.59
C LEU A 103 16.72 -4.06 -20.57
N GLY A 104 16.37 -2.84 -20.16
CA GLY A 104 15.71 -1.87 -21.03
C GLY A 104 16.59 -1.47 -22.21
N TRP A 105 17.88 -1.23 -21.97
CA TRP A 105 18.83 -0.92 -23.04
C TRP A 105 19.11 -2.12 -23.94
N THR A 106 19.08 -3.33 -23.39
CA THR A 106 19.17 -4.56 -24.19
C THR A 106 18.00 -4.64 -25.17
N ASP A 107 16.78 -4.32 -24.75
CA ASP A 107 15.61 -4.26 -25.64
C ASP A 107 15.78 -3.18 -26.73
N PHE A 108 16.26 -1.98 -26.37
CA PHE A 108 16.53 -0.91 -27.32
C PHE A 108 17.56 -1.29 -28.39
N VAL A 109 18.61 -2.02 -28.02
CA VAL A 109 19.69 -2.42 -28.94
C VAL A 109 19.32 -3.66 -29.76
N GLU A 110 18.83 -4.71 -29.11
CA GLU A 110 18.67 -6.03 -29.73
C GLU A 110 17.32 -6.19 -30.43
N VAL A 111 16.25 -5.65 -29.84
CA VAL A 111 14.88 -5.82 -30.32
C VAL A 111 14.46 -4.62 -31.17
N GLN A 112 14.49 -3.43 -30.59
CA GLN A 112 14.03 -2.21 -31.25
C GLN A 112 15.03 -1.65 -32.25
N LYS A 113 16.32 -1.99 -32.09
CA LYS A 113 17.43 -1.52 -32.95
C LYS A 113 17.49 0.01 -33.07
N THR A 114 17.12 0.72 -32.01
CA THR A 114 17.08 2.18 -31.95
C THR A 114 18.40 2.77 -31.44
N HIS A 115 19.16 1.99 -30.67
CA HIS A 115 20.39 2.42 -30.03
C HIS A 115 21.60 1.57 -30.46
N PRO A 116 22.82 2.13 -30.47
CA PRO A 116 24.04 1.41 -30.83
C PRO A 116 24.46 0.42 -29.72
N LYS A 117 25.08 -0.68 -30.13
CA LYS A 117 25.62 -1.72 -29.21
C LYS A 117 26.65 -1.17 -28.22
N GLU A 118 27.41 -0.17 -28.62
CA GLU A 118 28.42 0.47 -27.77
C GLU A 118 27.83 1.11 -26.51
N GLN A 119 26.57 1.55 -26.54
CA GLN A 119 25.87 2.05 -25.36
C GLN A 119 25.55 0.92 -24.39
N LEU A 120 25.07 -0.23 -24.88
CA LEU A 120 24.79 -1.39 -24.01
C LEU A 120 26.07 -1.90 -23.33
N GLU A 121 27.20 -1.96 -24.04
CA GLU A 121 28.48 -2.32 -23.45
C GLU A 121 28.92 -1.32 -22.37
N LEU A 122 28.64 -0.03 -22.58
CA LEU A 122 28.96 1.01 -21.60
C LEU A 122 28.12 0.89 -20.33
N ILE A 123 26.82 0.58 -20.43
CA ILE A 123 25.95 0.34 -19.26
C ILE A 123 26.49 -0.80 -18.40
N LYS A 124 26.89 -1.90 -19.02
CA LYS A 124 27.43 -3.07 -18.29
C LYS A 124 28.75 -2.77 -17.60
N ALA A 125 29.50 -1.79 -18.10
CA ALA A 125 30.81 -1.42 -17.57
C ALA A 125 30.79 -0.25 -16.57
N THR A 126 29.65 0.43 -16.42
CA THR A 126 29.55 1.68 -15.65
C THR A 126 28.68 1.49 -14.41
N ASP A 127 29.06 2.13 -13.31
CA ASP A 127 28.23 2.18 -12.09
C ASP A 127 26.95 3.00 -12.34
N PHE A 128 25.83 2.55 -11.77
CA PHE A 128 24.53 3.21 -11.94
C PHE A 128 24.56 4.69 -11.57
N THR A 129 25.29 5.07 -10.51
CA THR A 129 25.34 6.45 -10.03
C THR A 129 26.09 7.39 -10.97
N GLN A 130 26.97 6.85 -11.81
CA GLN A 130 27.81 7.59 -12.76
C GLN A 130 27.38 7.40 -14.21
N MET A 131 26.41 6.51 -14.47
CA MET A 131 26.00 6.11 -15.81
C MET A 131 25.70 7.31 -16.71
N ILE A 132 24.83 8.22 -16.26
CA ILE A 132 24.42 9.38 -17.06
C ILE A 132 25.59 10.31 -17.38
N GLU A 133 26.49 10.55 -16.42
CA GLU A 133 27.66 11.42 -16.62
C GLU A 133 28.62 10.82 -17.65
N VAL A 134 28.89 9.52 -17.57
CA VAL A 134 29.76 8.79 -18.50
C VAL A 134 29.15 8.74 -19.90
N PHE A 135 27.83 8.56 -19.99
CA PHE A 135 27.10 8.55 -21.25
C PHE A 135 27.15 9.90 -21.97
N ASN A 136 26.83 10.98 -21.27
CA ASN A 136 26.90 12.34 -21.82
C ASN A 136 28.32 12.72 -22.25
N ALA A 137 29.35 12.25 -21.53
CA ALA A 137 30.74 12.49 -21.89
C ALA A 137 31.19 11.71 -23.13
N LYS A 138 30.73 10.47 -23.30
CA LYS A 138 31.13 9.61 -24.42
C LYS A 138 30.35 9.90 -25.70
N PHE A 139 29.09 10.34 -25.58
CA PHE A 139 28.20 10.64 -26.70
C PHE A 139 27.69 12.09 -26.64
N PRO A 140 28.56 13.09 -26.82
CA PRO A 140 28.18 14.51 -26.73
C PRO A 140 27.25 14.97 -27.86
N ASP A 141 27.28 14.27 -29.00
CA ASP A 141 26.44 14.57 -30.18
C ASP A 141 25.10 13.80 -30.16
N TYR A 142 24.75 13.15 -29.04
CA TYR A 142 23.48 12.45 -28.91
C TYR A 142 22.32 13.45 -28.85
N GLU A 143 21.32 13.28 -29.73
CA GLU A 143 20.16 14.19 -29.79
C GLU A 143 19.11 13.90 -28.70
N GLY A 144 19.17 12.74 -28.05
CA GLY A 144 18.26 12.35 -26.98
C GLY A 144 18.73 12.76 -25.59
N ASP A 145 17.98 12.34 -24.57
CA ASP A 145 18.30 12.57 -23.15
C ASP A 145 18.41 11.22 -22.44
N PHE A 146 19.65 10.80 -22.19
CA PHE A 146 19.94 9.52 -21.54
C PHE A 146 19.32 9.43 -20.14
N GLU A 147 19.24 10.54 -19.39
CA GLU A 147 18.62 10.53 -18.06
C GLU A 147 17.11 10.32 -18.19
N ALA A 148 16.46 11.03 -19.12
CA ALA A 148 15.03 10.88 -19.36
C ALA A 148 14.68 9.46 -19.85
N GLU A 149 15.47 8.89 -20.76
CA GLU A 149 15.28 7.54 -21.27
C GLU A 149 15.46 6.48 -20.18
N ALA A 150 16.55 6.56 -19.41
CA ALA A 150 16.79 5.65 -18.30
C ALA A 150 15.68 5.76 -17.24
N ARG A 151 15.26 6.99 -16.89
CA ARG A 151 14.16 7.22 -15.95
C ARG A 151 12.83 6.71 -16.48
N ALA A 152 12.56 6.81 -17.79
CA ALA A 152 11.37 6.25 -18.40
C ALA A 152 11.34 4.72 -18.28
N LEU A 153 12.47 4.04 -18.47
CA LEU A 153 12.59 2.59 -18.25
C LEU A 153 12.28 2.20 -16.80
N LEU A 154 12.84 2.94 -15.84
CA LEU A 154 12.54 2.77 -14.43
C LEU A 154 11.04 2.97 -14.18
N ALA A 155 10.49 4.13 -14.52
CA ALA A 155 9.08 4.45 -14.30
C ALA A 155 8.14 3.40 -14.91
N GLN A 156 8.37 2.98 -16.15
CA GLN A 156 7.57 1.97 -16.83
C GLN A 156 7.58 0.62 -16.08
N ARG A 157 8.71 0.23 -15.47
CA ARG A 157 8.81 -0.99 -14.67
C ARG A 157 7.90 -0.92 -13.44
N TRP A 158 7.93 0.18 -12.71
CA TRP A 158 7.08 0.40 -11.52
C TRP A 158 5.61 0.55 -11.89
N GLU A 159 5.28 1.30 -12.93
CA GLU A 159 3.91 1.43 -13.44
C GLU A 159 3.32 0.06 -13.80
N ARG A 160 4.13 -0.83 -14.40
CA ARG A 160 3.69 -2.20 -14.69
C ARG A 160 3.39 -2.98 -13.41
N LEU A 161 4.24 -2.89 -12.38
CA LEU A 161 4.00 -3.55 -11.08
C LEU A 161 2.72 -3.03 -10.41
N ILE A 162 2.54 -1.71 -10.39
CA ILE A 162 1.35 -1.04 -9.88
C ILE A 162 0.10 -1.54 -10.59
N ASN A 163 0.13 -1.64 -11.93
CA ASN A 163 -1.00 -2.11 -12.71
C ASN A 163 -1.32 -3.58 -12.43
N ILE A 164 -0.31 -4.45 -12.32
CA ILE A 164 -0.48 -5.85 -11.94
C ILE A 164 -1.16 -5.97 -10.58
N LYS A 165 -0.67 -5.23 -9.57
CA LYS A 165 -1.26 -5.23 -8.22
C LYS A 165 -2.70 -4.69 -8.22
N LYS A 166 -2.99 -3.64 -8.98
CA LYS A 166 -4.36 -3.12 -9.16
C LYS A 166 -5.30 -4.18 -9.75
N GLU A 167 -4.83 -4.98 -10.71
CA GLU A 167 -5.62 -6.08 -11.27
C GLU A 167 -5.82 -7.23 -10.27
N HIS A 168 -4.79 -7.62 -9.51
CA HIS A 168 -4.95 -8.63 -8.46
C HIS A 168 -5.96 -8.19 -7.39
N ILE A 169 -5.90 -6.93 -6.92
CA ILE A 169 -6.89 -6.39 -5.98
C ILE A 169 -8.30 -6.49 -6.58
N LYS A 170 -8.49 -6.13 -7.85
CA LYS A 170 -9.81 -6.25 -8.50
C LYS A 170 -10.30 -7.70 -8.53
N GLN A 171 -9.42 -8.67 -8.78
CA GLN A 171 -9.75 -10.09 -8.78
C GLN A 171 -10.18 -10.55 -7.38
N GLU A 172 -9.41 -10.26 -6.34
CA GLU A 172 -9.75 -10.61 -4.95
C GLU A 172 -11.09 -10.00 -4.53
N LEU A 173 -11.31 -8.72 -4.84
CA LEU A 173 -12.58 -8.06 -4.53
C LEU A 173 -13.75 -8.68 -5.30
N TYR A 174 -13.52 -9.15 -6.53
CA TYR A 174 -14.53 -9.86 -7.31
C TYR A 174 -14.87 -11.21 -6.68
N GLU A 175 -13.88 -11.99 -6.24
CA GLU A 175 -14.08 -13.27 -5.55
C GLU A 175 -14.84 -13.11 -4.23
N ILE A 176 -14.52 -12.07 -3.45
CA ILE A 176 -15.31 -11.73 -2.26
C ILE A 176 -16.75 -11.44 -2.65
N ASN A 177 -16.99 -10.71 -3.73
CA ASN A 177 -18.35 -10.38 -4.17
C ASN A 177 -19.13 -11.62 -4.67
N THR A 178 -18.48 -12.58 -5.32
CA THR A 178 -19.13 -13.83 -5.78
C THR A 178 -19.48 -14.76 -4.62
N SER A 179 -18.81 -14.65 -3.47
CA SER A 179 -19.22 -15.33 -2.23
C SER A 179 -20.55 -14.84 -1.64
N GLY A 180 -21.11 -13.75 -2.19
CA GLY A 180 -22.36 -13.12 -1.72
C GLY A 180 -22.15 -12.03 -0.67
N LEU A 181 -20.90 -11.79 -0.25
CA LEU A 181 -20.54 -10.69 0.65
C LEU A 181 -20.10 -9.46 -0.14
N LYS A 182 -20.35 -8.26 0.40
CA LYS A 182 -19.81 -7.03 -0.21
C LYS A 182 -18.37 -6.84 0.20
N ALA A 183 -17.44 -6.65 -0.75
CA ALA A 183 -16.03 -6.46 -0.43
C ALA A 183 -15.76 -5.30 0.54
N LYS A 184 -16.51 -4.20 0.47
CA LYS A 184 -16.44 -3.08 1.43
C LYS A 184 -16.81 -3.49 2.87
N TYR A 185 -17.74 -4.43 3.03
CA TYR A 185 -18.09 -4.97 4.34
C TYR A 185 -16.95 -5.83 4.88
N VAL A 186 -16.44 -6.73 4.04
CA VAL A 186 -15.32 -7.62 4.36
C VAL A 186 -14.07 -6.83 4.77
N LYS A 187 -13.68 -5.81 3.99
CA LYS A 187 -12.61 -4.85 4.34
C LYS A 187 -12.80 -4.23 5.72
N ARG A 188 -14.03 -3.81 6.06
CA ARG A 188 -14.32 -3.19 7.36
C ARG A 188 -14.19 -4.20 8.50
N VAL A 189 -14.59 -5.45 8.28
CA VAL A 189 -14.43 -6.52 9.28
C VAL A 189 -12.94 -6.80 9.48
N TYR A 190 -12.17 -6.92 8.39
CA TYR A 190 -10.71 -7.04 8.43
C TYR A 190 -10.06 -5.92 9.24
N GLN A 191 -10.34 -4.66 8.90
CA GLN A 191 -9.79 -3.50 9.60
C GLN A 191 -10.08 -3.51 11.11
N LYS A 192 -11.32 -3.83 11.49
CA LYS A 192 -11.71 -3.93 12.91
C LYS A 192 -11.04 -5.11 13.61
N TYR A 193 -10.89 -6.24 12.93
CA TYR A 193 -10.26 -7.44 13.47
C TYR A 193 -8.77 -7.22 13.74
N HIS A 194 -8.07 -6.50 12.86
CA HIS A 194 -6.65 -6.16 13.00
C HIS A 194 -6.39 -4.84 13.74
N GLY A 195 -7.43 -4.16 14.26
CA GLY A 195 -7.28 -2.92 15.02
C GLY A 195 -6.78 -1.72 14.20
N LEU A 196 -7.03 -1.73 12.88
CA LEU A 196 -6.64 -0.65 11.96
C LEU A 196 -7.66 0.51 11.96
N VAL A 197 -8.87 0.31 12.52
CA VAL A 197 -9.97 1.29 12.65
C VAL A 197 -10.80 1.02 13.92
#